data_AF-A0A151RNT9-F1
#
_entry.id   AF-A0A151RNT9-F1
#
_cell.length_a   1.000
_cell.length_b   1.000
_cell.length_c   1.000
_cell.angle_alpha   90.00
_cell.angle_beta   90.00
_cell.angle_gamma   90.00
#
_symmetry.space_group_name_H-M   'P 1'
#
loop_
_entity.id
_entity.type
_entity.pdbx_description
1 polymer ?
#
loop_
_entity_poly.entity_id
_entity_poly.type
_entity_poly.pdbx_seq_one_letter_code
_entity_poly.pdbx_strand_id
1 'polypeptide(L)'
;MKVEQLFACHKVSEEKKVPLATLSFQGHVMYCWTSLERERRLHNDTPIQYWNDLRSALRRRHIPSYYGRELMNKLQRLQQKDMTIEQYRQQMELYMMRACIRKEEATTVARFLSGLDLEIRDQVELLNFLLKEKASTLNLIRKTTRRRKILLKRKIF
;
A
#
# COMPACT_ATOMS: atom_id res chain seq x y z
N MET A 1 12.40 7.61 -6.66
CA MET A 1 13.32 6.60 -7.23
C MET A 1 14.77 7.02 -6.98
N LYS A 2 15.74 6.09 -6.94
CA LYS A 2 17.18 6.38 -6.70
C LYS A 2 17.76 7.43 -7.65
N VAL A 3 17.37 7.41 -8.92
CA VAL A 3 17.81 8.39 -9.94
C VAL A 3 17.31 9.81 -9.66
N GLU A 4 16.10 9.97 -9.14
CA GLU A 4 15.55 11.29 -8.81
C GLU A 4 16.24 11.90 -7.60
N GLN A 5 16.60 11.07 -6.61
CA GLN A 5 17.38 11.49 -5.46
C GLN A 5 18.78 11.93 -5.89
N LEU A 6 19.41 11.23 -6.84
CA LEU A 6 20.68 11.64 -7.43
C LEU A 6 20.56 12.98 -8.17
N PHE A 7 19.53 13.16 -9.01
CA PHE A 7 19.30 14.43 -9.69
C PHE A 7 19.05 15.59 -8.73
N ALA A 8 18.31 15.36 -7.64
CA ALA A 8 18.07 16.36 -6.60
C ALA A 8 19.36 16.70 -5.85
N CYS A 9 20.14 15.68 -5.44
CA CYS A 9 21.40 15.87 -4.73
C CYS A 9 22.42 16.66 -5.56
N HIS A 10 22.53 16.36 -6.85
CA HIS A 10 23.46 17.02 -7.77
C HIS A 10 22.88 18.27 -8.45
N LYS A 11 21.66 18.72 -8.09
CA LYS A 11 20.98 19.89 -8.67
C LYS A 11 21.01 19.89 -10.22
N VAL A 12 20.76 18.73 -10.82
CA VAL A 12 20.80 18.55 -12.27
C VAL A 12 19.66 19.35 -12.92
N SER A 13 19.99 20.20 -13.90
CA SER A 13 19.01 20.97 -14.67
C SER A 13 18.10 20.05 -15.51
N GLU A 14 16.84 20.44 -15.74
CA GLU A 14 15.86 19.60 -16.44
C GLU A 14 16.37 19.09 -17.80
N GLU A 15 16.99 19.96 -18.59
CA GLU A 15 17.54 19.65 -19.92
C GLU A 15 18.62 18.55 -19.88
N LYS A 16 19.32 18.41 -18.76
CA LYS A 16 20.40 17.41 -18.60
C LYS A 16 19.90 16.06 -18.07
N LYS A 17 18.69 16.00 -17.51
CA LYS A 17 18.18 14.78 -16.85
C LYS A 17 17.97 13.63 -17.82
N VAL A 18 17.40 13.90 -19.00
CA VAL A 18 17.15 12.86 -20.02
C VAL A 18 18.47 12.31 -20.59
N PRO A 19 19.43 13.13 -21.07
CA PRO A 19 20.73 12.63 -21.52
C PRO A 19 21.48 11.83 -20.44
N LEU A 20 21.54 12.34 -19.21
CA LEU A 20 22.25 11.64 -18.13
C LEU A 20 21.59 10.31 -17.76
N ALA A 21 20.26 10.24 -17.74
CA ALA A 21 19.55 9.00 -17.46
C ALA A 21 19.76 7.97 -18.58
N THR A 22 19.63 8.38 -19.84
CA THR A 22 19.71 7.46 -20.99
C THR A 22 21.09 6.85 -21.15
N LEU A 23 22.16 7.58 -20.80
CA LEU A 23 23.53 7.04 -20.74
C LEU A 23 23.70 5.90 -19.72
N SER A 24 22.88 5.89 -18.67
CA SER A 24 22.91 4.84 -17.64
C SER A 24 22.06 3.60 -17.99
N PHE A 25 21.33 3.62 -19.11
CA PHE A 25 20.49 2.49 -19.49
C PHE A 25 21.34 1.30 -19.92
N GLN A 26 20.95 0.13 -19.43
CA GLN A 26 21.61 -1.14 -19.73
C GLN A 26 20.56 -2.24 -19.91
N GLY A 27 20.92 -3.30 -20.63
CA GLY A 27 20.07 -4.47 -20.85
C GLY A 27 18.70 -4.13 -21.46
N HIS A 28 17.64 -4.67 -20.87
CA HIS A 28 16.26 -4.52 -21.34
C HIS A 28 15.82 -3.05 -21.44
N VAL A 29 16.27 -2.18 -20.53
CA VAL A 29 15.88 -0.76 -20.53
C VAL A 29 16.45 -0.02 -21.74
N MET A 30 17.71 -0.31 -22.11
CA MET A 30 18.34 0.25 -23.32
C MET A 30 17.61 -0.21 -24.59
N TYR A 31 17.24 -1.48 -24.67
CA TYR A 31 16.46 -2.01 -25.79
C TYR A 31 15.09 -1.32 -25.91
N CYS A 32 14.36 -1.17 -24.79
CA CYS A 32 13.08 -0.47 -24.79
C CYS A 32 13.21 0.99 -25.21
N TRP A 33 14.26 1.69 -24.76
CA TRP A 33 14.53 3.08 -25.10
C TRP A 33 14.80 3.25 -26.60
N THR A 34 15.73 2.47 -27.15
CA THR A 34 16.08 2.53 -28.58
C THR A 34 14.90 2.16 -29.50
N SER A 35 14.09 1.18 -29.09
CA SER A 35 12.86 0.82 -29.80
C SER A 35 11.81 1.93 -29.77
N LEU A 36 11.65 2.60 -28.62
CA LEU A 36 10.75 3.75 -28.46
C LEU A 36 11.20 4.94 -29.31
N GLU A 37 12.48 5.31 -29.28
CA GLU A 37 13.00 6.39 -30.13
C GLU A 37 12.80 6.10 -31.62
N ARG A 38 12.99 4.85 -32.04
CA ARG A 38 12.78 4.45 -33.43
C ARG A 38 11.33 4.63 -33.85
N GLU A 39 10.38 4.17 -33.03
CA GLU A 39 8.95 4.30 -33.28
C GLU A 39 8.52 5.77 -33.35
N ARG A 40 9.03 6.61 -32.44
CA ARG A 40 8.78 8.06 -32.46
C ARG A 40 9.31 8.71 -33.73
N ARG A 41 10.52 8.35 -34.17
CA ARG A 41 11.09 8.84 -35.43
C ARG A 41 10.24 8.46 -36.65
N LEU A 42 9.71 7.23 -36.68
CA LEU A 42 8.83 6.78 -37.77
C LEU A 42 7.50 7.57 -37.83
N HIS A 43 6.97 7.97 -36.68
CA HIS A 43 5.73 8.75 -36.60
C HIS A 43 5.95 10.27 -36.64
N ASN A 44 7.18 10.74 -36.87
CA ASN A 44 7.54 12.18 -36.79
C ASN A 44 7.21 12.83 -35.44
N ASP A 45 7.23 12.04 -34.35
CA ASP A 45 7.07 12.55 -33.00
C ASP A 45 8.32 13.34 -32.57
N THR A 46 8.12 14.35 -31.73
CA THR A 46 9.24 15.10 -31.12
C THR A 46 10.10 14.21 -30.21
N PRO A 47 11.42 14.39 -30.18
CA PRO A 47 12.28 13.73 -29.21
C PRO A 47 11.85 14.04 -27.77
N ILE A 48 12.00 13.07 -26.86
CA ILE A 48 11.69 13.28 -25.45
C ILE A 48 12.78 14.16 -24.84
N GLN A 49 12.42 15.36 -24.41
CA GLN A 49 13.34 16.32 -23.80
C GLN A 49 13.18 16.43 -22.28
N TYR A 50 11.97 16.19 -21.77
CA TYR A 50 11.66 16.37 -20.35
C TYR A 50 11.70 15.06 -19.57
N TRP A 51 12.19 15.14 -18.33
CA TRP A 51 12.32 13.98 -17.44
C TRP A 51 10.97 13.29 -17.17
N ASN A 52 9.90 14.07 -17.03
CA ASN A 52 8.56 13.53 -16.78
C ASN A 52 8.00 12.75 -17.98
N ASP A 53 8.34 13.17 -19.21
CA ASP A 53 7.94 12.47 -20.42
C ASP A 53 8.68 11.15 -20.58
N LEU A 54 9.99 11.14 -20.30
CA LEU A 54 10.80 9.92 -20.30
C LEU A 54 10.22 8.89 -19.30
N ARG A 55 9.93 9.32 -18.07
CA ARG A 55 9.32 8.46 -17.05
C ARG A 55 7.98 7.91 -17.51
N SER A 56 7.13 8.76 -18.07
CA SER A 56 5.80 8.38 -18.53
C SER A 56 5.87 7.40 -19.70
N ALA A 57 6.78 7.61 -20.65
CA ALA A 57 6.99 6.72 -21.78
C ALA A 57 7.52 5.34 -21.34
N LEU A 58 8.53 5.31 -20.46
CA LEU A 58 9.07 4.06 -19.92
C LEU A 58 8.01 3.31 -19.09
N ARG A 59 7.21 4.01 -18.28
CA ARG A 59 6.09 3.42 -17.54
C ARG A 59 5.05 2.83 -18.49
N ARG A 60 4.61 3.57 -19.52
CA ARG A 60 3.61 3.05 -20.48
C ARG A 60 4.07 1.78 -21.20
N ARG A 61 5.36 1.66 -21.49
CA ARG A 61 5.92 0.49 -22.20
C ARG A 61 6.15 -0.72 -21.29
N HIS A 62 6.44 -0.49 -20.00
CA HIS A 62 6.73 -1.57 -19.04
C HIS A 62 5.55 -1.94 -18.14
N ILE A 63 4.58 -1.04 -17.97
CA ILE A 63 3.40 -1.22 -17.13
C ILE A 63 2.21 -1.34 -18.09
N PRO A 64 1.73 -2.56 -18.37
CA PRO A 64 0.55 -2.74 -19.19
C PRO A 64 -0.64 -1.96 -18.63
N SER A 65 -1.52 -1.49 -19.50
CA SER A 65 -2.74 -0.76 -19.09
C SER A 65 -3.62 -1.56 -18.11
N TYR A 66 -3.56 -2.90 -18.18
CA TYR A 66 -4.27 -3.81 -17.27
C TYR A 66 -3.58 -4.04 -15.92
N TYR A 67 -2.35 -3.57 -15.70
CA TYR A 67 -1.57 -3.84 -14.49
C TYR A 67 -2.27 -3.38 -13.21
N GLY A 68 -2.93 -2.22 -13.24
CA GLY A 68 -3.73 -1.75 -12.10
C GLY A 68 -4.88 -2.71 -11.77
N ARG A 69 -5.59 -3.21 -12.79
CA ARG A 69 -6.66 -4.19 -12.62
C ARG A 69 -6.12 -5.53 -12.11
N GLU A 70 -4.96 -5.95 -12.59
CA GLU A 70 -4.30 -7.16 -12.13
C GLU A 70 -3.91 -7.08 -10.64
N LEU A 71 -3.37 -5.94 -10.19
CA LEU A 71 -3.08 -5.70 -8.78
C LEU A 71 -4.35 -5.73 -7.92
N MET A 72 -5.44 -5.13 -8.39
CA MET A 72 -6.74 -5.19 -7.72
C MET A 72 -7.24 -6.62 -7.58
N ASN A 73 -7.15 -7.41 -8.65
CA ASN A 73 -7.54 -8.82 -8.65
C ASN A 73 -6.67 -9.64 -7.68
N LYS A 74 -5.35 -9.42 -7.69
CA LYS A 74 -4.41 -10.06 -6.75
C LYS A 74 -4.73 -9.72 -5.31
N LEU A 75 -5.04 -8.45 -5.01
CA LEU A 75 -5.44 -8.01 -3.68
C LEU A 75 -6.78 -8.60 -3.23
N GLN A 76 -7.76 -8.69 -4.13
CA GLN A 76 -9.07 -9.27 -3.83
C GLN A 76 -9.01 -10.77 -3.56
N ARG A 77 -8.10 -11.49 -4.22
CA ARG A 77 -7.93 -12.93 -4.09
C ARG A 77 -6.85 -13.32 -3.08
N LEU A 78 -6.23 -12.34 -2.40
CA LEU A 78 -5.15 -12.59 -1.46
C LEU A 78 -5.70 -13.28 -0.21
N GLN A 79 -5.18 -14.48 0.06
CA GLN A 79 -5.45 -15.28 1.25
C GLN A 79 -4.12 -15.67 1.89
N GLN A 80 -4.10 -15.88 3.21
CA GLN A 80 -2.92 -16.25 3.97
C GLN A 80 -2.35 -17.58 3.46
N LYS A 81 -3.17 -18.63 3.37
CA LYS A 81 -2.75 -19.99 2.97
C LYS A 81 -1.51 -20.41 3.80
N ASP A 82 -0.46 -20.84 3.12
CA ASP A 82 0.79 -21.32 3.74
C ASP A 82 1.72 -20.17 4.19
N MET A 83 1.33 -18.91 4.01
CA MET A 83 2.12 -17.76 4.48
C MET A 83 2.00 -17.57 5.99
N THR A 84 3.06 -17.07 6.61
CA THR A 84 2.95 -16.51 7.96
C THR A 84 2.05 -15.26 7.94
N ILE A 85 1.45 -14.93 9.09
CA ILE A 85 0.60 -13.73 9.24
C ILE A 85 1.35 -12.47 8.78
N GLU A 86 2.64 -12.38 9.10
CA GLU A 86 3.48 -11.24 8.75
C GLU A 86 3.75 -11.16 7.24
N GLN A 87 4.04 -12.30 6.59
CA GLN A 87 4.19 -12.35 5.13
C GLN A 87 2.88 -11.96 4.43
N TYR A 88 1.76 -12.47 4.91
CA TYR A 88 0.44 -12.11 4.39
C TYR A 88 0.15 -10.61 4.53
N ARG A 89 0.45 -10.02 5.69
CA ARG A 89 0.32 -8.57 5.95
C ARG A 89 1.16 -7.75 4.99
N GLN A 90 2.45 -8.07 4.87
CA GLN A 90 3.37 -7.36 3.98
C GLN A 90 2.94 -7.46 2.51
N GLN A 91 2.46 -8.63 2.08
CA GLN A 91 1.98 -8.82 0.71
C GLN A 91 0.73 -7.98 0.42
N MET A 92 -0.20 -7.90 1.39
CA MET A 92 -1.39 -7.07 1.29
C MET A 92 -1.03 -5.58 1.20
N GLU A 93 -0.12 -5.11 2.06
CA GLU A 93 0.38 -3.73 2.06
C GLU A 93 1.08 -3.38 0.74
N LEU A 94 1.88 -4.31 0.21
CA LEU A 94 2.56 -4.14 -1.07
C LEU A 94 1.58 -3.94 -2.22
N TYR A 95 0.52 -4.76 -2.31
CA TYR A 95 -0.49 -4.61 -3.35
C TYR A 95 -1.30 -3.32 -3.20
N MET A 96 -1.66 -2.94 -1.97
CA MET A 96 -2.35 -1.68 -1.71
C MET A 96 -1.50 -0.47 -2.10
N MET A 97 -0.21 -0.46 -1.73
CA MET A 97 0.73 0.60 -2.09
C MET A 97 0.89 0.71 -3.61
N ARG A 98 1.10 -0.41 -4.31
CA ARG A 98 1.30 -0.43 -5.77
C ARG A 98 0.05 -0.03 -6.56
N ALA A 99 -1.13 -0.31 -6.02
CA ALA A 99 -2.41 0.09 -6.63
C ALA A 99 -2.85 1.50 -6.22
N CYS A 100 -2.04 2.26 -5.46
CA CYS A 100 -2.37 3.58 -4.92
C CYS A 100 -3.69 3.60 -4.14
N ILE A 101 -4.05 2.50 -3.47
CA ILE A 101 -5.31 2.39 -2.73
C ILE A 101 -5.13 3.01 -1.35
N ARG A 102 -5.82 4.11 -1.10
CA ARG A 102 -6.04 4.64 0.26
C ARG A 102 -7.43 4.22 0.70
N LYS A 103 -7.52 3.19 1.56
CA LYS A 103 -8.77 2.73 2.17
C LYS A 103 -8.83 3.14 3.63
N GLU A 104 -10.06 3.30 4.12
CA GLU A 104 -10.33 3.46 5.54
C GLU A 104 -9.77 2.26 6.33
N GLU A 105 -9.28 2.52 7.53
CA GLU A 105 -8.63 1.53 8.39
C GLU A 105 -9.54 0.32 8.64
N ALA A 106 -10.83 0.55 8.94
CA ALA A 106 -11.82 -0.50 9.12
C ALA A 106 -11.97 -1.43 7.91
N THR A 107 -11.94 -0.89 6.69
CA THR A 107 -12.05 -1.66 5.44
C THR A 107 -10.77 -2.47 5.15
N THR A 108 -9.64 -2.02 5.66
CA THR A 108 -8.35 -2.70 5.55
C THR A 108 -8.30 -3.86 6.54
N VAL A 109 -8.67 -3.62 7.79
CA VAL A 109 -8.76 -4.64 8.85
C VAL A 109 -9.76 -5.74 8.47
N ALA A 110 -10.97 -5.39 8.02
CA ALA A 110 -11.97 -6.38 7.61
C ALA A 110 -11.45 -7.30 6.49
N ARG A 111 -10.73 -6.73 5.51
CA ARG A 111 -10.14 -7.51 4.43
C ARG A 111 -9.00 -8.41 4.92
N PHE A 112 -8.12 -7.89 5.76
CA PHE A 112 -7.05 -8.66 6.37
C PHE A 112 -7.63 -9.87 7.13
N LEU A 113 -8.61 -9.64 8.01
CA LEU A 113 -9.28 -10.72 8.75
C LEU A 113 -9.97 -11.72 7.83
N SER A 114 -10.61 -11.25 6.76
CA SER A 114 -11.33 -12.14 5.83
C SER A 114 -10.42 -13.12 5.08
N GLY A 115 -9.15 -12.76 4.87
CA GLY A 115 -8.19 -13.61 4.16
C GLY A 115 -7.25 -14.40 5.07
N LEU A 116 -7.35 -14.25 6.39
CA LEU A 116 -6.67 -15.14 7.34
C LEU A 116 -7.17 -16.57 7.21
N ASP A 117 -6.33 -17.52 7.62
CA ASP A 117 -6.76 -18.90 7.79
C ASP A 117 -7.94 -19.00 8.77
N LEU A 118 -8.84 -19.96 8.53
CA LEU A 118 -10.07 -20.13 9.32
C LEU A 118 -9.76 -20.29 10.81
N GLU A 119 -8.77 -21.11 11.16
CA GLU A 119 -8.44 -21.39 12.55
C GLU A 119 -7.95 -20.14 13.29
N ILE A 120 -7.10 -19.35 12.61
CA ILE A 120 -6.56 -18.11 13.14
C ILE A 120 -7.68 -17.06 13.25
N ARG A 121 -8.54 -16.97 12.24
CA ARG A 121 -9.66 -16.03 12.23
C ARG A 121 -10.61 -16.30 13.38
N ASP A 122 -10.98 -17.56 13.61
CA ASP A 122 -11.88 -17.96 14.69
C ASP A 122 -11.27 -17.62 16.07
N GLN A 123 -9.97 -17.83 16.25
CA GLN A 123 -9.26 -17.43 17.47
C GLN A 123 -9.28 -15.91 17.67
N VAL A 124 -9.06 -15.11 16.61
CA VAL A 124 -9.08 -13.65 16.68
C VAL A 124 -10.50 -13.13 16.98
N GLU A 125 -11.53 -13.72 16.39
CA GLU A 125 -12.93 -13.37 16.66
C GLU A 125 -13.33 -13.70 18.09
N LEU A 126 -12.93 -14.88 18.60
CA LEU A 126 -13.15 -15.27 19.99
C LEU A 126 -12.45 -14.31 20.96
N LEU A 127 -11.18 -13.96 20.70
CA LEU A 127 -10.45 -12.98 21.51
C LEU A 127 -11.15 -11.62 21.49
N ASN A 128 -11.62 -11.15 20.33
CA ASN A 128 -12.37 -9.91 20.21
C ASN A 128 -13.68 -9.94 21.01
N PHE A 129 -14.41 -11.07 20.99
CA PHE A 129 -15.62 -11.27 21.78
C PHE A 129 -15.31 -11.17 23.28
N LEU A 130 -14.32 -11.94 23.76
CA LEU A 130 -13.93 -11.98 25.17
C LEU A 130 -13.45 -10.62 25.68
N LEU A 131 -12.71 -9.86 24.86
CA LEU A 131 -12.27 -8.50 25.20
C LEU A 131 -13.45 -7.53 25.33
N LYS A 132 -14.45 -7.61 24.44
CA LYS A 132 -15.68 -6.80 24.51
C LYS A 132 -16.50 -7.13 25.76
N GLU A 133 -16.59 -8.41 26.13
CA GLU A 133 -17.27 -8.86 27.34
C GLU A 133 -16.55 -8.37 28.60
N LYS A 134 -15.21 -8.51 28.65
CA LYS A 134 -14.39 -8.00 29.76
C LYS A 134 -14.50 -6.48 29.91
N ALA A 135 -14.55 -5.73 28.81
CA ALA A 135 -14.77 -4.29 28.85
C ALA A 135 -16.15 -3.93 29.42
N SER A 136 -17.18 -4.69 29.05
CA SER A 136 -18.56 -4.50 29.50
C SER A 136 -18.70 -4.77 31.00
N THR A 137 -18.12 -5.86 31.49
CA THR A 137 -18.10 -6.19 32.93
C THR A 137 -17.34 -5.15 33.74
N LEU A 138 -16.17 -4.68 33.27
CA LEU A 138 -15.42 -3.60 33.92
C LEU A 138 -16.22 -2.29 33.99
N ASN A 139 -16.97 -1.97 32.93
CA ASN A 139 -17.84 -0.79 32.93
C ASN A 139 -19.00 -0.92 33.94
N LEU A 140 -19.58 -2.11 34.08
CA LEU A 140 -20.60 -2.37 35.10
C LEU A 140 -20.03 -2.25 36.51
N ILE A 141 -18.85 -2.82 36.77
CA ILE A 141 -18.15 -2.70 38.06
C ILE A 141 -17.87 -1.23 38.37
N ARG A 142 -17.30 -0.47 37.43
CA ARG A 142 -17.06 0.98 37.62
C ARG A 142 -18.34 1.75 37.95
N LYS A 143 -19.44 1.47 37.25
CA LYS A 143 -20.76 2.09 37.51
C LYS A 143 -21.28 1.74 38.91
N THR A 144 -21.20 0.47 39.32
CA THR A 144 -21.67 0.02 40.65
C THR A 144 -20.81 0.58 41.77
N THR A 145 -19.48 0.60 41.64
CA THR A 145 -18.57 1.24 42.61
C THR A 145 -18.85 2.74 42.73
N ARG A 146 -19.09 3.45 41.61
CA ARG A 146 -19.46 4.87 41.62
C ARG A 146 -20.79 5.11 42.32
N ARG A 147 -21.81 4.29 42.04
CA ARG A 147 -23.12 4.36 42.74
C ARG A 147 -22.98 4.11 44.24
N ARG A 148 -22.23 3.08 44.66
CA ARG A 148 -21.97 2.80 46.09
C ARG A 148 -21.26 3.96 46.79
N LYS A 149 -20.25 4.58 46.18
CA LYS A 149 -19.57 5.77 46.74
C LYS A 149 -20.52 6.94 46.93
N ILE A 150 -21.42 7.20 45.97
CA ILE A 150 -22.43 8.26 46.07
C ILE A 150 -23.43 7.97 47.20
N LEU A 151 -23.91 6.74 47.30
CA LEU A 151 -24.85 6.32 48.35
C LEU A 151 -24.24 6.37 49.76
N LEU A 152 -22.96 5.99 49.91
CA LEU A 152 -22.24 6.09 51.18
C LEU A 152 -22.04 7.54 51.61
N LYS A 153 -21.71 8.45 50.68
CA LYS A 153 -21.61 9.90 50.98
C LYS A 153 -22.95 10.52 51.42
N ARG A 154 -24.08 10.00 50.93
CA ARG A 154 -25.43 10.47 51.29
C ARG A 154 -25.98 9.90 52.60
N LYS A 155 -25.35 8.88 53.18
CA LYS A 155 -25.73 8.30 54.50
C LYS A 155 -24.96 8.89 55.68
N ILE A 156 -23.93 9.70 55.41
CA ILE A 156 -23.06 10.32 56.42
C ILE A 156 -23.47 11.79 56.69
N PHE A 157 -24.51 12.28 56.01
CA PHE A 157 -25.26 13.51 56.29
C PHE A 157 -26.73 13.14 56.51
#